data_AF-A0A961M5B4-F1
#
_entry.id   AF-A0A961M5B4-F1
#
_cell.length_a   1.000
_cell.length_b   1.000
_cell.length_c   1.000
_cell.angle_alpha   90.00
_cell.angle_beta   90.00
_cell.angle_gamma   90.00
#
_symmetry.space_group_name_H-M   'P 1'
#
loop_
_entity.id
_entity.type
_entity.pdbx_description
1 polymer ?
#
loop_
_entity_poly.entity_id
_entity_poly.type
_entity_poly.pdbx_seq_one_letter_code
_entity_poly.pdbx_strand_id
1 'polypeptide(L)'
;MGEKTEAFYEIENVAIRLAGVARIVSTDFLRVGHPDFYSRAVATIVLIDLADIMNFLDRRGRRIATKDFVPEGTVDLHEHLRIARGAACHSHSKTKNVFKDLLVIDFNRFGPGHPGIQIMTEEPINLRCEFDDDMAFAFGRTIVYHTRHLKRAVNDCLSALRAMAASEGRSFDSTYEMIASRQLYPDD
;
A
#
# COMPACT_ATOMS: atom_id res chain seq x y z
N MET A 1 -29.08 20.08 -9.20
CA MET A 1 -28.30 18.87 -8.82
C MET A 1 -27.26 19.37 -7.85
N GLY A 2 -27.43 19.09 -6.55
CA GLY A 2 -26.71 19.80 -5.47
C GLY A 2 -25.40 19.12 -5.06
N GLU A 3 -24.52 19.85 -4.37
CA GLU A 3 -23.18 19.44 -3.90
C GLU A 3 -23.14 18.05 -3.22
N LYS A 4 -24.22 17.65 -2.52
CA LYS A 4 -24.35 16.33 -1.88
C LYS A 4 -24.33 15.16 -2.89
N THR A 5 -24.72 15.40 -4.14
CA THR A 5 -24.70 14.38 -5.19
C THR A 5 -23.29 14.19 -5.74
N GLU A 6 -22.51 15.27 -5.88
CA GLU A 6 -21.13 15.22 -6.37
C GLU A 6 -20.19 14.56 -5.36
N ALA A 7 -20.28 14.96 -4.09
CA ALA A 7 -19.49 14.36 -3.02
C ALA A 7 -19.71 12.84 -2.92
N PHE A 8 -20.93 12.36 -3.20
CA PHE A 8 -21.25 10.94 -3.19
C PHE A 8 -20.60 10.18 -4.36
N TYR A 9 -20.64 10.72 -5.58
CA TYR A 9 -19.98 10.08 -6.73
C TYR A 9 -18.46 9.96 -6.53
N GLU A 10 -17.83 10.93 -5.87
CA GLU A 10 -16.41 10.82 -5.51
C GLU A 10 -16.16 9.65 -4.56
N ILE A 11 -17.02 9.45 -3.55
CA ILE A 11 -16.92 8.32 -2.61
C ILE A 11 -17.06 6.99 -3.35
N GLU A 12 -18.03 6.87 -4.26
CA GLU A 12 -18.24 5.65 -5.05
C GLU A 12 -17.04 5.35 -5.96
N ASN A 13 -16.51 6.35 -6.66
CA ASN A 13 -15.33 6.17 -7.51
C ASN A 13 -14.11 5.69 -6.71
N VAL A 14 -13.90 6.26 -5.52
CA VAL A 14 -12.84 5.84 -4.60
C VAL A 14 -13.09 4.42 -4.08
N ALA A 15 -14.35 4.06 -3.81
CA ALA A 15 -14.75 2.72 -3.41
C ALA A 15 -14.43 1.66 -4.47
N ILE A 16 -14.77 1.93 -5.73
CA ILE A 16 -14.46 1.05 -6.89
C ILE A 16 -12.95 0.83 -6.99
N ARG A 17 -12.16 1.91 -6.88
CA ARG A 17 -10.69 1.83 -6.95
C ARG A 17 -10.13 1.01 -5.79
N LEU A 18 -10.59 1.24 -4.56
CA LEU A 18 -10.17 0.48 -3.38
C LEU A 18 -10.53 -1.00 -3.52
N ALA A 19 -11.72 -1.33 -4.05
CA ALA A 19 -12.13 -2.69 -4.37
C ALA A 19 -11.18 -3.37 -5.38
N GLY A 20 -10.72 -2.65 -6.40
CA GLY A 20 -9.70 -3.12 -7.32
C GLY A 20 -8.37 -3.43 -6.62
N VAL A 21 -7.90 -2.53 -5.76
CA VAL A 21 -6.69 -2.72 -4.94
C VAL A 21 -6.85 -3.93 -4.02
N ALA A 22 -7.98 -4.06 -3.32
CA ALA A 22 -8.25 -5.15 -2.41
C ALA A 22 -8.15 -6.51 -3.10
N ARG A 23 -8.71 -6.63 -4.32
CA ARG A 23 -8.58 -7.84 -5.16
C ARG A 23 -7.16 -8.15 -5.58
N ILE A 24 -6.32 -7.15 -5.78
CA ILE A 24 -4.92 -7.37 -6.14
C ILE A 24 -4.15 -7.84 -4.90
N VAL A 25 -4.33 -7.15 -3.78
CA VAL A 25 -3.65 -7.42 -2.50
C VAL A 25 -4.14 -8.72 -1.84
N SER A 26 -5.27 -9.26 -2.25
CA SER A 26 -5.69 -10.61 -1.86
C SER A 26 -4.98 -11.72 -2.64
N THR A 27 -4.33 -11.41 -3.76
CA THR A 27 -3.53 -12.37 -4.52
C THR A 27 -2.11 -12.47 -3.97
N ASP A 28 -1.42 -13.56 -4.30
CA ASP A 28 0.00 -13.72 -4.00
C ASP A 28 0.88 -13.09 -5.08
N PHE A 29 0.64 -11.84 -5.49
CA PHE A 29 1.39 -11.22 -6.61
C PHE A 29 2.90 -11.09 -6.36
N LEU A 30 3.35 -11.25 -5.10
CA LEU A 30 4.76 -11.30 -4.71
C LEU A 30 5.36 -12.71 -4.71
N ARG A 31 4.57 -13.76 -4.96
CA ARG A 31 4.97 -15.17 -4.86
C ARG A 31 6.21 -15.49 -5.69
N VAL A 32 7.03 -16.39 -5.14
CA VAL A 32 8.13 -17.04 -5.85
C VAL A 32 7.61 -17.68 -7.15
N GLY A 33 8.24 -17.33 -8.27
CA GLY A 33 7.85 -17.82 -9.61
C GLY A 33 7.08 -16.81 -10.46
N HIS A 34 6.50 -15.75 -9.87
CA HIS A 34 6.05 -14.62 -10.67
C HIS A 34 7.25 -13.84 -11.23
N PRO A 35 7.23 -13.44 -12.52
CA PRO A 35 8.26 -12.58 -13.08
C PRO A 35 8.37 -11.26 -12.30
N ASP A 36 9.59 -10.76 -12.13
CA ASP A 36 9.83 -9.51 -11.39
C ASP A 36 9.11 -8.31 -12.03
N PHE A 37 9.08 -8.23 -13.37
CA PHE A 37 8.39 -7.14 -14.06
C PHE A 37 6.89 -7.10 -13.76
N TYR A 38 6.26 -8.27 -13.60
CA TYR A 38 4.84 -8.38 -13.24
C TYR A 38 4.64 -7.91 -11.80
N SER A 39 5.42 -8.46 -10.86
CA SER A 39 5.34 -8.11 -9.44
C SER A 39 5.59 -6.62 -9.21
N ARG A 40 6.57 -6.04 -9.92
CA ARG A 40 6.90 -4.63 -9.91
C ARG A 40 5.74 -3.77 -10.43
N ALA A 41 5.15 -4.14 -11.57
CA ALA A 41 4.05 -3.39 -12.15
C ALA A 41 2.83 -3.39 -11.21
N VAL A 42 2.50 -4.55 -10.64
CA VAL A 42 1.42 -4.72 -9.67
C VAL A 42 1.69 -3.93 -8.39
N ALA A 43 2.88 -4.03 -7.81
CA ALA A 43 3.26 -3.25 -6.62
C ALA A 43 3.16 -1.74 -6.88
N THR A 44 3.62 -1.29 -8.06
CA THR A 44 3.59 0.13 -8.42
C THR A 44 2.16 0.65 -8.55
N ILE A 45 1.26 -0.06 -9.25
CA ILE A 45 -0.13 0.38 -9.38
C ILE A 45 -0.86 0.39 -8.04
N VAL A 46 -0.65 -0.63 -7.19
CA VAL A 46 -1.22 -0.69 -5.84
C VAL A 46 -0.76 0.51 -5.00
N LEU A 47 0.53 0.87 -5.05
CA LEU A 47 1.06 2.03 -4.34
C LEU A 47 0.47 3.36 -4.84
N ILE A 48 0.30 3.51 -6.16
CA ILE A 48 -0.34 4.70 -6.75
C ILE A 48 -1.78 4.81 -6.26
N ASP A 49 -2.54 3.73 -6.39
CA ASP A 49 -3.96 3.70 -6.04
C ASP A 49 -4.19 3.94 -4.55
N LEU A 50 -3.44 3.25 -3.67
CA LEU A 50 -3.54 3.47 -2.22
C LEU A 50 -3.14 4.88 -1.83
N ALA A 51 -2.05 5.43 -2.36
CA ALA A 51 -1.63 6.79 -2.04
C ALA A 51 -2.70 7.82 -2.43
N ASP A 52 -3.31 7.68 -3.61
CA ASP A 52 -4.38 8.57 -4.06
C ASP A 52 -5.65 8.44 -3.19
N ILE A 53 -6.06 7.21 -2.84
CA ILE A 53 -7.21 6.94 -1.95
C ILE A 53 -6.95 7.56 -0.56
N MET A 54 -5.77 7.34 0.01
CA MET A 54 -5.41 7.87 1.34
C MET A 54 -5.33 9.41 1.32
N ASN A 55 -4.81 10.01 0.24
CA ASN A 55 -4.82 11.47 0.07
C ASN A 55 -6.24 12.03 -0.06
N PHE A 56 -7.15 11.31 -0.72
CA PHE A 56 -8.55 11.68 -0.75
C PHE A 56 -9.17 11.64 0.65
N LEU A 57 -8.96 10.57 1.42
CA LEU A 57 -9.46 10.43 2.78
C LEU A 57 -8.89 11.52 3.72
N ASP A 58 -7.60 11.81 3.62
CA ASP A 58 -6.93 12.84 4.42
C ASP A 58 -7.53 14.23 4.17
N ARG A 59 -7.75 14.60 2.90
CA ARG A 59 -8.45 15.84 2.53
C ARG A 59 -9.87 15.95 3.09
N ARG A 60 -10.48 14.82 3.47
CA ARG A 60 -11.80 14.74 4.12
C ARG A 60 -11.72 14.56 5.64
N GLY A 61 -10.55 14.76 6.25
CA GLY A 61 -10.35 14.64 7.69
C GLY A 61 -10.42 13.19 8.21
N ARG A 62 -10.06 12.22 7.36
CA ARG A 62 -10.07 10.77 7.66
C ARG A 62 -8.70 10.14 7.41
N ARG A 63 -7.63 10.82 7.84
CA ARG A 63 -6.25 10.37 7.70
C ARG A 63 -6.03 8.99 8.32
N ILE A 64 -5.35 8.10 7.58
CA ILE A 64 -4.93 6.80 8.10
C ILE A 64 -3.64 6.98 8.92
N ALA A 65 -3.80 7.10 10.23
CA ALA A 65 -2.72 7.43 11.18
C ALA A 65 -2.07 6.21 11.86
N THR A 66 -2.28 5.00 11.33
CA THR A 66 -1.69 3.76 11.85
C THR A 66 -0.17 3.84 11.85
N LYS A 67 0.47 3.53 12.97
CA LYS A 67 1.93 3.55 13.14
C LYS A 67 2.57 2.16 13.23
N ASP A 68 1.75 1.12 13.23
CA ASP A 68 2.25 -0.25 13.34
C ASP A 68 3.15 -0.57 12.14
N PHE A 69 4.33 -1.10 12.42
CA PHE A 69 5.29 -1.59 11.41
C PHE A 69 5.83 -0.53 10.43
N VAL A 70 5.61 0.76 10.66
CA VAL A 70 6.23 1.82 9.83
C VAL A 70 7.67 2.09 10.33
N PRO A 71 8.61 2.47 9.44
CA PRO A 71 9.98 2.79 9.85
C PRO A 71 10.03 3.95 10.85
N GLU A 72 11.00 3.90 11.77
CA GLU A 72 11.26 5.00 12.69
C GLU A 72 11.47 6.32 11.95
N GLY A 73 10.89 7.41 12.49
CA GLY A 73 10.90 8.73 11.87
C GLY A 73 9.82 8.93 10.79
N THR A 74 9.10 7.89 10.38
CA THR A 74 7.91 8.02 9.52
C THR A 74 6.68 8.31 10.37
N VAL A 75 5.84 9.27 9.93
CA VAL A 75 4.70 9.75 10.73
C VAL A 75 3.65 8.66 10.95
N ASP A 76 3.24 7.99 9.88
CA ASP A 76 2.21 6.96 9.84
C ASP A 76 2.25 6.17 8.51
N LEU A 77 1.35 5.21 8.38
CA LEU A 77 1.21 4.35 7.20
C LEU A 77 0.90 5.14 5.92
N HIS A 78 0.15 6.24 6.03
CA HIS A 78 -0.13 7.11 4.89
C HIS A 78 1.14 7.74 4.35
N GLU A 79 1.96 8.32 5.23
CA GLU A 79 3.25 8.88 4.84
C GLU A 79 4.21 7.81 4.29
N HIS A 80 4.25 6.64 4.92
CA HIS A 80 5.07 5.51 4.47
C HIS A 80 4.75 5.08 3.04
N LEU A 81 3.47 4.82 2.74
CA LEU A 81 3.05 4.40 1.40
C LEU A 81 3.21 5.52 0.36
N ARG A 82 3.08 6.80 0.77
CA ARG A 82 3.36 7.95 -0.09
C ARG A 82 4.84 8.01 -0.48
N ILE A 83 5.75 7.78 0.46
CA ILE A 83 7.20 7.70 0.21
C ILE A 83 7.51 6.51 -0.72
N ALA A 84 6.93 5.34 -0.45
CA ALA A 84 7.10 4.14 -1.28
C ALA A 84 6.60 4.37 -2.71
N ARG A 85 5.43 4.99 -2.89
CA ARG A 85 4.89 5.40 -4.19
C ARG A 85 5.84 6.36 -4.91
N GLY A 86 6.34 7.37 -4.19
CA GLY A 86 7.32 8.30 -4.73
C GLY A 86 8.57 7.60 -5.25
N ALA A 87 9.09 6.64 -4.48
CA ALA A 87 10.19 5.78 -4.88
C ALA A 87 9.81 4.92 -6.09
N ALA A 88 8.62 4.32 -6.16
CA ALA A 88 8.22 3.46 -7.27
C ALA A 88 8.08 4.19 -8.60
N CYS A 89 7.49 5.39 -8.60
CA CYS A 89 7.11 6.10 -9.83
C CYS A 89 8.23 6.97 -10.43
N HIS A 90 9.13 7.52 -9.60
CA HIS A 90 10.06 8.55 -10.05
C HIS A 90 11.47 7.98 -10.15
N SER A 91 11.98 7.86 -11.37
CA SER A 91 13.33 7.34 -11.64
C SER A 91 14.45 8.12 -10.96
N HIS A 92 14.25 9.42 -10.74
CA HIS A 92 15.21 10.32 -10.11
C HIS A 92 14.89 10.60 -8.62
N SER A 93 13.98 9.85 -8.01
CA SER A 93 13.66 10.07 -6.61
C SER A 93 14.85 9.75 -5.72
N LYS A 94 15.25 10.70 -4.86
CA LYS A 94 16.26 10.45 -3.83
C LYS A 94 15.85 9.32 -2.88
N THR A 95 14.56 9.01 -2.78
CA THR A 95 14.05 7.90 -1.96
C THR A 95 14.39 6.52 -2.53
N LYS A 96 14.81 6.43 -3.81
CA LYS A 96 15.36 5.21 -4.41
C LYS A 96 16.81 4.95 -4.03
N ASN A 97 17.52 5.99 -3.56
CA ASN A 97 18.93 5.88 -3.25
C ASN A 97 19.10 5.15 -1.92
N VAL A 98 19.87 4.08 -1.97
CA VAL A 98 20.14 3.22 -0.83
C VAL A 98 21.45 3.62 -0.18
N PHE A 99 22.43 4.09 -0.96
CA PHE A 99 23.71 4.54 -0.44
C PHE A 99 24.25 5.74 -1.22
N LYS A 100 24.37 6.90 -0.56
CA LYS A 100 25.06 8.14 -1.02
C LYS A 100 24.86 8.50 -2.52
N ASP A 101 23.65 8.31 -3.06
CA ASP A 101 23.32 8.48 -4.49
C ASP A 101 24.09 7.57 -5.48
N LEU A 102 24.87 6.61 -4.97
CA LEU A 102 25.68 5.67 -5.74
C LEU A 102 24.95 4.37 -6.06
N LEU A 103 24.04 3.95 -5.19
CA LEU A 103 23.30 2.70 -5.34
C LEU A 103 21.80 2.95 -5.30
N VAL A 104 21.12 2.52 -6.37
CA VAL A 104 19.67 2.55 -6.51
C VAL A 104 19.14 1.13 -6.45
N ILE A 105 18.12 0.91 -5.62
CA ILE A 105 17.32 -0.31 -5.66
C ILE A 105 15.99 0.01 -6.31
N ASP A 106 15.78 -0.57 -7.48
CA ASP A 106 14.70 -0.18 -8.37
C ASP A 106 13.42 -0.99 -8.13
N PHE A 107 13.55 -2.25 -7.73
CA PHE A 107 12.52 -3.11 -7.15
C PHE A 107 13.20 -4.38 -6.63
N ASN A 108 12.87 -4.83 -5.43
CA ASN A 108 13.28 -6.14 -4.91
C ASN A 108 12.17 -6.74 -4.06
N ARG A 109 12.13 -8.08 -3.98
CA ARG A 109 11.18 -8.85 -3.17
C ARG A 109 11.92 -9.57 -2.06
N PHE A 110 11.27 -9.72 -0.91
CA PHE A 110 11.80 -10.39 0.27
C PHE A 110 10.72 -11.28 0.90
N GLY A 111 11.14 -12.34 1.60
CA GLY A 111 10.25 -13.25 2.32
C GLY A 111 10.67 -14.71 2.14
N PRO A 112 9.81 -15.68 2.47
CA PRO A 112 10.10 -17.10 2.23
C PRO A 112 10.53 -17.37 0.78
N GLY A 113 11.75 -17.88 0.60
CA GLY A 113 12.33 -18.13 -0.72
C GLY A 113 12.95 -16.92 -1.43
N HIS A 114 12.92 -15.74 -0.82
CA HIS A 114 13.54 -14.51 -1.33
C HIS A 114 14.51 -13.92 -0.28
N PRO A 115 15.84 -14.10 -0.46
CA PRO A 115 16.82 -13.60 0.51
C PRO A 115 16.79 -12.08 0.58
N GLY A 116 17.18 -11.55 1.74
CA GLY A 116 17.42 -10.12 1.90
C GLY A 116 18.62 -9.63 1.10
N ILE A 117 18.77 -8.31 1.05
CA ILE A 117 19.93 -7.62 0.51
C ILE A 117 20.73 -7.06 1.68
N GLN A 118 22.02 -7.39 1.71
CA GLN A 118 22.98 -6.80 2.62
C GLN A 118 23.99 -5.99 1.81
N ILE A 119 24.10 -4.70 2.12
CA ILE A 119 25.09 -3.80 1.52
C ILE A 119 26.13 -3.50 2.59
N MET A 120 27.37 -3.89 2.31
CA MET A 120 28.50 -3.71 3.23
C MET A 120 29.06 -2.30 3.09
N THR A 121 28.61 -1.42 3.97
CA THR A 121 29.06 -0.02 4.12
C THR A 121 29.54 0.23 5.55
N GLU A 122 30.07 1.42 5.84
CA GLU A 122 30.46 1.82 7.22
C GLU A 122 29.32 1.61 8.23
N GLU A 123 28.10 1.93 7.80
CA GLU A 123 26.85 1.53 8.45
C GLU A 123 26.15 0.49 7.57
N PRO A 124 26.19 -0.82 7.90
CA PRO A 124 25.62 -1.86 7.05
C PRO A 124 24.13 -1.65 6.80
N ILE A 125 23.71 -1.74 5.54
CA ILE A 125 22.30 -1.63 5.17
C ILE A 125 21.75 -3.02 4.92
N ASN A 126 20.76 -3.41 5.73
CA ASN A 126 20.08 -4.69 5.62
C ASN A 126 18.63 -4.45 5.20
N LEU A 127 18.28 -4.89 3.99
CA LEU A 127 16.91 -4.87 3.49
C LEU A 127 16.39 -6.31 3.45
N ARG A 128 15.43 -6.64 4.29
CA ARG A 128 14.84 -7.98 4.36
C ARG A 128 13.42 -7.91 4.87
N CYS A 129 12.65 -8.96 4.63
CA CYS A 129 11.42 -9.18 5.37
C CYS A 129 11.79 -9.61 6.80
N GLU A 130 11.24 -8.95 7.81
CA GLU A 130 11.48 -9.28 9.22
C GLU A 130 10.48 -10.29 9.77
N PHE A 131 9.50 -10.71 8.95
CA PHE A 131 8.38 -11.52 9.38
C PHE A 131 8.28 -12.78 8.51
N ASP A 132 8.24 -13.93 9.16
CA ASP A 132 8.20 -15.23 8.49
C ASP A 132 6.86 -15.50 7.79
N ASP A 133 5.78 -14.84 8.25
CA ASP A 133 4.42 -14.94 7.73
C ASP A 133 4.08 -13.87 6.68
N ASP A 134 5.07 -13.10 6.21
CA ASP A 134 4.85 -11.99 5.28
C ASP A 134 5.78 -12.04 4.08
N MET A 135 5.33 -11.34 3.05
CA MET A 135 6.15 -10.99 1.90
C MET A 135 6.36 -9.48 1.92
N ALA A 136 7.52 -9.04 1.47
CA ALA A 136 7.82 -7.63 1.35
C ALA A 136 8.40 -7.31 -0.02
N PHE A 137 8.34 -6.05 -0.40
CA PHE A 137 9.13 -5.51 -1.49
C PHE A 137 9.75 -4.18 -1.10
N ALA A 138 10.78 -3.76 -1.81
CA ALA A 138 11.36 -2.43 -1.63
C ALA A 138 11.57 -1.68 -2.94
N PHE A 139 11.36 -0.38 -2.84
CA PHE A 139 11.87 0.64 -3.75
C PHE A 139 12.83 1.52 -2.94
N GLY A 140 14.12 1.50 -3.29
CA GLY A 140 15.18 2.08 -2.48
C GLY A 140 15.27 1.44 -1.09
N ARG A 141 15.25 2.28 -0.04
CA ARG A 141 15.23 1.85 1.38
C ARG A 141 13.82 1.58 1.92
N THR A 142 12.79 1.85 1.13
CA THR A 142 11.40 1.80 1.61
C THR A 142 10.87 0.39 1.47
N ILE A 143 10.86 -0.37 2.56
CA ILE A 143 10.29 -1.71 2.62
C ILE A 143 8.78 -1.60 2.84
N VAL A 144 8.01 -2.30 2.02
CA VAL A 144 6.56 -2.39 2.09
C VAL A 144 6.17 -3.84 2.30
N TYR A 145 5.51 -4.12 3.43
CA TYR A 145 5.00 -5.44 3.78
C TYR A 145 3.62 -5.67 3.17
N HIS A 146 3.40 -6.85 2.59
CA HIS A 146 2.15 -7.19 1.93
C HIS A 146 0.99 -7.22 2.91
N THR A 147 1.12 -7.99 3.99
CA THR A 147 0.07 -8.11 4.99
C THR A 147 0.06 -6.91 5.92
N ARG A 148 1.21 -6.56 6.51
CA ARG A 148 1.28 -5.50 7.54
C ARG A 148 1.05 -4.10 7.01
N HIS A 149 1.38 -3.80 5.74
CA HIS A 149 1.15 -2.48 5.16
C HIS A 149 0.01 -2.46 4.16
N LEU A 150 0.01 -3.31 3.12
CA LEU A 150 -0.98 -3.20 2.05
C LEU A 150 -2.37 -3.70 2.47
N LYS A 151 -2.48 -4.91 3.01
CA LYS A 151 -3.78 -5.42 3.51
C LYS A 151 -4.34 -4.53 4.62
N ARG A 152 -3.47 -4.07 5.53
CA ARG A 152 -3.85 -3.12 6.58
C ARG A 152 -4.35 -1.79 6.00
N ALA A 153 -3.63 -1.19 5.06
CA ALA A 153 -4.06 0.06 4.41
C ALA A 153 -5.40 -0.10 3.70
N VAL A 154 -5.65 -1.23 3.04
CA VAL A 154 -6.95 -1.51 2.43
C VAL A 154 -8.07 -1.54 3.48
N ASN A 155 -7.87 -2.25 4.59
CA ASN A 155 -8.85 -2.37 5.67
C ASN A 155 -9.12 -1.03 6.37
N ASP A 156 -8.07 -0.26 6.65
CA ASP A 156 -8.16 1.06 7.29
C ASP A 156 -8.90 2.05 6.36
N CYS A 157 -8.58 2.04 5.05
CA CYS A 157 -9.28 2.84 4.04
C CYS A 157 -10.75 2.45 3.90
N LEU A 158 -11.07 1.15 3.89
CA LEU A 158 -12.45 0.67 3.80
C LEU A 158 -13.28 1.14 5.01
N SER A 159 -12.69 1.05 6.19
CA SER A 159 -13.33 1.52 7.43
C SER A 159 -13.58 3.03 7.40
N ALA A 160 -12.62 3.82 6.91
CA ALA A 160 -12.77 5.25 6.74
C ALA A 160 -13.85 5.64 5.71
N LEU A 161 -13.92 4.93 4.57
CA LEU A 161 -14.96 5.13 3.55
C LEU A 161 -16.35 4.82 4.08
N ARG A 162 -16.51 3.71 4.83
CA ARG A 162 -17.78 3.35 5.48
C ARG A 162 -18.24 4.44 6.44
N ALA A 163 -17.34 4.93 7.30
CA ALA A 163 -17.65 6.00 8.25
C ALA A 163 -18.09 7.30 7.54
N MET A 164 -17.45 7.63 6.41
CA MET A 164 -17.81 8.80 5.61
C MET A 164 -19.15 8.64 4.89
N ALA A 165 -19.44 7.48 4.29
CA ALA A 165 -20.73 7.23 3.66
C ALA A 165 -21.88 7.24 4.67
N ALA A 166 -21.65 6.69 5.88
CA ALA A 166 -22.60 6.76 6.98
C ALA A 166 -22.89 8.21 7.40
N SER A 167 -21.88 9.09 7.44
CA SER A 167 -22.11 10.52 7.74
C SER A 167 -22.93 11.26 6.67
N GLU A 168 -22.99 10.73 5.45
CA GLU A 168 -23.83 11.23 4.37
C GLU A 168 -25.24 10.59 4.34
N GLY A 169 -25.58 9.78 5.35
CA GLY A 169 -26.87 9.11 5.47
C GLY A 169 -27.07 7.99 4.46
N ARG A 170 -25.99 7.38 3.97
CA ARG A 170 -26.03 6.29 2.98
C ARG A 170 -25.37 5.03 3.54
N SER A 171 -25.90 3.87 3.16
CA SER A 171 -25.21 2.60 3.37
C SER A 171 -24.16 2.40 2.28
N PHE A 172 -22.95 2.01 2.66
CA PHE A 172 -21.98 1.49 1.71
C PHE A 172 -22.49 0.12 1.24
N ASP A 173 -22.94 0.05 0.00
CA ASP A 173 -23.73 -1.09 -0.47
C ASP A 173 -22.92 -2.40 -0.47
N SER A 174 -23.63 -3.51 -0.24
CA SER A 174 -23.08 -4.86 -0.09
C SER A 174 -22.22 -5.32 -1.28
N THR A 175 -22.41 -4.74 -2.47
CA THR A 175 -21.61 -5.02 -3.68
C THR A 175 -20.13 -4.62 -3.50
N TYR A 176 -19.86 -3.51 -2.82
CA TYR A 176 -18.49 -3.08 -2.52
C TYR A 176 -17.87 -3.89 -1.39
N GLU A 177 -18.70 -4.25 -0.40
CA GLU A 177 -18.31 -5.15 0.68
C GLU A 177 -17.98 -6.53 0.13
N MET A 178 -18.80 -7.12 -0.75
CA MET A 178 -18.55 -8.41 -1.39
C MET A 178 -17.23 -8.46 -2.15
N ILE A 179 -16.75 -7.32 -2.66
CA ILE A 179 -15.50 -7.24 -3.42
C ILE A 179 -14.29 -7.07 -2.50
N ALA A 180 -14.43 -6.31 -1.41
CA ALA A 180 -13.34 -6.06 -0.46
C ALA A 180 -13.22 -7.12 0.64
N SER A 181 -14.32 -7.76 1.07
CA SER A 181 -14.36 -8.67 2.21
C SER A 181 -14.20 -10.15 1.85
N ARG A 182 -14.66 -10.62 0.68
CA ARG A 182 -14.63 -12.05 0.31
C ARG A 182 -13.24 -12.66 0.07
N GLN A 183 -12.16 -11.89 0.14
CA GLN A 183 -10.81 -12.40 -0.14
C GLN A 183 -9.72 -11.97 0.85
N LEU A 184 -10.02 -11.08 1.80
CA LEU A 184 -9.03 -10.66 2.82
C LEU A 184 -9.07 -11.55 4.08
N TYR A 185 -10.17 -12.28 4.26
CA TYR A 185 -10.33 -13.36 5.24
C TYR A 185 -11.10 -14.49 4.54
N PRO A 186 -10.46 -15.60 4.10
CA PRO A 186 -11.22 -16.82 3.96
C PRO A 186 -11.71 -17.20 5.37
N ASP A 187 -13.00 -17.46 5.52
CA ASP A 187 -13.51 -18.12 6.73
C ASP A 187 -12.73 -19.45 6.88
N ASP A 188 -11.98 -19.58 7.98
CA ASP A 188 -11.26 -20.76 8.51
C ASP A 188 -10.36 -21.61 7.58
#